data_AF-A0A7X9IWI8-F1
#
_entry.id   AF-A0A7X9IWI8-F1
#
_cell.length_a   1.000
_cell.length_b   1.000
_cell.length_c   1.000
_cell.angle_alpha   90.00
_cell.angle_beta   90.00
_cell.angle_gamma   90.00
#
_symmetry.space_group_name_H-M   'P 1'
#
loop_
_entity.id
_entity.type
_entity.pdbx_description
1 polymer ?
#
loop_
_entity_poly.entity_id
_entity_poly.type
_entity_poly.pdbx_seq_one_letter_code
_entity_poly.pdbx_strand_id
1 'polypeptide(L)'
;MRLRLAIVLSAACFGCDLSMTFAPEPYDALDDHERGASQAIYTRWVQWDAYLASVSGGAHHLGPIVGDPSLIDVSVENYWVVLNLGDGRIHLSVWENLSPSQQQRWASWFGEPLEAAAVRYRTFFYEWVALHLAGVETVFRVQGVDWVYSHRHAFQIERDAERMAVNYATERNRVIFDYARACCQVIRSRFDAQWGSEFTMEYYGEHLRELTDPDDLSGYLYFLCRHLENAEARRIEYRSSFRAELEVLEAYLTLDDPDL
;
A
#
# COMPACT_ATOMS: atom_id res chain seq x y z
N MET A 1 13.40 13.70 18.07
CA MET A 1 14.49 12.74 17.74
C MET A 1 14.19 11.30 18.16
N ARG A 2 12.91 10.88 18.21
CA ARG A 2 12.48 9.51 18.58
C ARG A 2 11.36 8.97 17.66
N LEU A 3 11.33 9.42 16.40
CA LEU A 3 10.41 8.91 15.37
C LEU A 3 11.12 8.04 14.31
N ARG A 4 12.46 8.14 14.23
CA ARG A 4 13.32 7.35 13.34
C ARG A 4 13.38 5.85 13.68
N LEU A 5 12.64 5.42 14.70
CA LEU A 5 12.64 4.03 15.18
C LEU A 5 11.47 3.24 14.60
N ALA A 6 10.31 3.84 14.30
CA ALA A 6 9.13 3.10 13.85
C ALA A 6 9.28 2.50 12.44
N ILE A 7 10.05 3.15 11.56
CA ILE A 7 10.29 2.68 10.18
C ILE A 7 11.58 1.83 10.08
N VAL A 8 12.45 1.88 11.10
CA VAL A 8 13.63 0.99 11.21
C VAL A 8 13.32 -0.30 12.00
N LEU A 9 12.24 -0.34 12.80
CA LEU A 9 11.88 -1.48 13.64
C LEU A 9 11.14 -2.63 12.94
N SER A 10 10.66 -2.44 11.71
CA SER A 10 10.17 -3.55 10.88
C SER A 10 11.31 -4.48 10.41
N ALA A 11 12.57 -4.10 10.61
CA ALA A 11 13.75 -4.89 10.22
C ALA A 11 14.61 -5.40 11.39
N ALA A 12 14.22 -5.20 12.66
CA ALA A 12 15.06 -5.59 13.80
C ALA A 12 14.30 -6.04 15.06
N CYS A 13 13.29 -6.91 14.94
CA CYS A 13 12.72 -7.60 16.11
C CYS A 13 12.37 -9.06 15.79
N PHE A 14 13.32 -9.95 16.07
CA PHE A 14 13.00 -11.32 16.51
C PHE A 14 12.15 -11.22 17.78
N GLY A 15 10.85 -11.51 17.66
CA GLY A 15 9.94 -11.70 18.79
C GLY A 15 9.43 -10.40 19.44
N CYS A 16 8.13 -10.41 19.74
CA CYS A 16 7.33 -9.41 20.45
C CYS A 16 6.76 -8.27 19.59
N ASP A 17 5.53 -8.53 19.12
CA ASP A 17 4.43 -7.59 18.91
C ASP A 17 4.76 -6.29 18.16
N LEU A 18 4.55 -6.32 16.84
CA LEU A 18 4.58 -5.18 15.93
C LEU A 18 3.36 -4.26 16.11
N SER A 19 2.94 -4.02 17.37
CA SER A 19 1.91 -3.02 17.65
C SER A 19 2.54 -1.64 17.45
N MET A 20 2.14 -0.90 16.41
CA MET A 20 2.41 0.53 16.36
C MET A 20 1.80 1.19 17.60
N THR A 21 2.62 1.84 18.41
CA THR A 21 2.21 2.58 19.63
C THR A 21 1.50 3.91 19.30
N PHE A 22 0.71 3.94 18.23
CA PHE A 22 -0.40 4.88 18.17
C PHE A 22 -1.57 4.09 18.71
N ALA A 23 -2.01 4.38 19.94
CA ALA A 23 -3.32 3.90 20.34
C ALA A 23 -4.29 4.59 19.38
N PRO A 24 -4.88 3.88 18.40
CA PRO A 24 -5.71 4.52 17.41
C PRO A 24 -6.85 5.20 18.14
N GLU A 25 -7.22 6.39 17.69
CA GLU A 25 -8.37 7.06 18.23
C GLU A 25 -9.60 6.15 18.01
N PRO A 26 -10.43 5.89 19.03
CA PRO A 26 -11.61 5.06 18.86
C PRO A 26 -12.49 5.61 17.74
N TYR A 27 -13.08 4.72 16.93
CA TYR A 27 -13.89 5.12 15.77
C TYR A 27 -15.01 6.13 16.11
N ASP A 28 -15.63 5.99 17.27
CA ASP A 28 -16.68 6.89 17.74
C ASP A 28 -16.18 8.29 18.13
N ALA A 29 -14.87 8.43 18.38
CA ALA A 29 -14.20 9.69 18.70
C ALA A 29 -13.61 10.40 17.48
N LEU A 30 -13.51 9.71 16.34
CA LEU A 30 -13.15 10.32 15.05
C LEU A 30 -14.11 11.46 14.71
N ASP A 31 -13.64 12.45 13.98
CA ASP A 31 -14.52 13.47 13.44
C ASP A 31 -15.17 13.04 12.10
N ASP A 32 -15.97 13.93 11.51
CA ASP A 32 -16.71 13.60 10.28
C ASP A 32 -15.83 13.36 9.06
N HIS A 33 -14.68 14.03 8.95
CA HIS A 33 -13.80 13.86 7.79
C HIS A 33 -13.00 12.57 7.92
N GLU A 34 -12.54 12.24 9.13
CA GLU A 34 -11.84 11.00 9.44
C GLU A 34 -12.76 9.78 9.26
N ARG A 35 -13.99 9.83 9.80
CA ARG A 35 -15.00 8.79 9.55
C ARG A 35 -15.29 8.63 8.07
N GLY A 36 -15.42 9.73 7.34
CA GLY A 36 -15.63 9.71 5.89
C GLY A 36 -14.50 9.01 5.14
N ALA A 37 -13.25 9.29 5.52
CA ALA A 37 -12.08 8.65 4.93
C ALA A 37 -11.98 7.16 5.29
N SER A 38 -12.14 6.81 6.57
CA SER A 38 -12.15 5.42 7.04
C SER A 38 -13.21 4.60 6.32
N GLN A 39 -14.43 5.11 6.20
CA GLN A 39 -15.52 4.44 5.48
C GLN A 39 -15.23 4.27 3.98
N ALA A 40 -14.58 5.25 3.35
CA ALA A 40 -14.19 5.16 1.93
C ALA A 40 -13.16 4.04 1.72
N ILE A 41 -12.12 3.99 2.55
CA ILE A 41 -11.07 2.96 2.52
C ILE A 41 -11.67 1.58 2.79
N TYR A 42 -12.47 1.47 3.86
CA TYR A 42 -13.17 0.24 4.25
C TYR A 42 -14.00 -0.34 3.10
N THR A 43 -14.73 0.53 2.39
CA THR A 43 -15.57 0.10 1.27
C THR A 43 -14.75 -0.57 0.16
N ARG A 44 -13.52 -0.10 -0.10
CA ARG A 44 -12.62 -0.72 -1.09
C ARG A 44 -12.15 -2.09 -0.63
N TRP A 45 -11.86 -2.23 0.65
CA TRP A 45 -11.43 -3.49 1.24
C TRP A 45 -12.54 -4.54 1.23
N VAL A 46 -13.78 -4.16 1.56
CA VAL A 46 -14.94 -5.07 1.45
C VAL A 46 -15.14 -5.55 0.01
N GLN A 47 -15.02 -4.65 -0.97
CA GLN A 47 -15.15 -5.03 -2.38
C GLN A 47 -14.02 -5.95 -2.84
N TRP A 48 -12.79 -5.69 -2.41
CA TRP A 48 -11.65 -6.56 -2.65
C TRP A 48 -11.86 -7.94 -2.04
N ASP A 49 -12.21 -8.02 -0.75
CA ASP A 49 -12.41 -9.27 -0.04
C ASP A 49 -13.50 -10.12 -0.67
N ALA A 50 -14.64 -9.51 -1.01
CA ALA A 50 -15.70 -10.21 -1.73
C ALA A 50 -15.20 -10.80 -3.06
N TYR A 51 -14.28 -10.11 -3.75
CA TYR A 51 -13.70 -10.62 -4.98
C TYR A 51 -12.67 -11.72 -4.74
N LEU A 52 -11.77 -11.54 -3.77
CA LEU A 52 -10.80 -12.54 -3.34
C LEU A 52 -11.49 -13.84 -2.94
N ALA A 53 -12.55 -13.76 -2.15
CA ALA A 53 -13.39 -14.89 -1.77
C ALA A 53 -14.01 -15.57 -3.00
N SER A 54 -14.54 -14.77 -3.94
CA SER A 54 -15.16 -15.31 -5.15
C SER A 54 -14.16 -16.07 -6.03
N VAL A 55 -12.93 -15.58 -6.21
CA VAL A 55 -11.92 -16.23 -7.07
C VAL A 55 -11.20 -17.39 -6.37
N SER A 56 -11.20 -17.41 -5.04
CA SER A 56 -10.57 -18.46 -4.24
C SER A 56 -11.56 -19.58 -3.84
N GLY A 57 -12.83 -19.46 -4.21
CA GLY A 57 -13.88 -20.37 -3.74
C GLY A 57 -14.11 -20.28 -2.22
N GLY A 58 -13.83 -19.12 -1.62
CA GLY A 58 -13.93 -18.85 -0.19
C GLY A 58 -12.73 -19.31 0.63
N ALA A 59 -11.64 -19.77 -0.01
CA ALA A 59 -10.44 -20.20 0.71
C ALA A 59 -9.68 -19.04 1.36
N HIS A 60 -9.73 -17.86 0.76
CA HIS A 60 -8.98 -16.68 1.21
C HIS A 60 -9.91 -15.49 1.48
N HIS A 61 -9.62 -14.79 2.58
CA HIS A 61 -10.31 -13.58 3.02
C HIS A 61 -9.33 -12.63 3.75
N LEU A 62 -9.61 -11.33 3.72
CA LEU A 62 -8.86 -10.28 4.41
C LEU A 62 -9.09 -10.26 5.94
N GLY A 63 -10.04 -11.05 6.44
CA GLY A 63 -10.22 -11.27 7.87
C GLY A 63 -10.98 -10.13 8.59
N PRO A 64 -10.56 -9.73 9.81
CA PRO A 64 -11.38 -8.87 10.68
C PRO A 64 -11.51 -7.42 10.18
N ILE A 65 -10.57 -6.92 9.38
CA ILE A 65 -10.60 -5.54 8.85
C ILE A 65 -11.89 -5.27 8.07
N VAL A 66 -12.36 -6.24 7.27
CA VAL A 66 -13.59 -6.10 6.49
C VAL A 66 -14.87 -6.32 7.30
N GLY A 67 -14.74 -6.58 8.61
CA GLY A 67 -15.85 -6.61 9.56
C GLY A 67 -15.90 -5.41 10.50
N ASP A 68 -14.84 -4.59 10.57
CA ASP A 68 -14.73 -3.49 11.52
C ASP A 68 -13.91 -2.31 10.94
N PRO A 69 -14.55 -1.19 10.55
CA PRO A 69 -13.85 -0.01 10.04
C PRO A 69 -12.95 0.67 11.08
N SER A 70 -13.07 0.35 12.38
CA SER A 70 -12.17 0.85 13.42
C SER A 70 -10.75 0.29 13.32
N LEU A 71 -10.54 -0.76 12.51
CA LEU A 71 -9.23 -1.30 12.19
C LEU A 71 -8.49 -0.49 11.11
N ILE A 72 -9.08 0.61 10.65
CA ILE A 72 -8.45 1.59 9.75
C ILE A 72 -8.14 2.85 10.55
N ASP A 73 -6.87 3.02 10.89
CA ASP A 73 -6.34 4.17 11.59
C ASP A 73 -6.02 5.31 10.61
N VAL A 74 -6.76 6.40 10.76
CA VAL A 74 -6.70 7.59 9.90
C VAL A 74 -6.25 8.85 10.65
N SER A 75 -6.17 8.80 11.98
CA SER A 75 -5.94 9.97 12.85
C SER A 75 -4.47 10.35 13.00
N VAL A 76 -3.65 9.98 12.03
CA VAL A 76 -2.21 10.23 12.06
C VAL A 76 -1.92 11.67 11.63
N GLU A 77 -1.77 12.56 12.61
CA GLU A 77 -1.47 13.97 12.38
C GLU A 77 -0.01 14.25 11.98
N ASN A 78 0.18 15.18 11.04
CA ASN A 78 1.46 15.77 10.63
C ASN A 78 2.48 14.77 10.08
N TYR A 79 2.07 13.57 9.69
CA TYR A 79 2.92 12.55 9.09
C TYR A 79 2.31 11.97 7.82
N TRP A 80 3.19 11.41 7.00
CA TRP A 80 2.84 10.64 5.82
C TRP A 80 2.90 9.15 6.17
N VAL A 81 1.78 8.58 6.59
CA VAL A 81 1.72 7.16 6.94
C VAL A 81 0.89 6.39 5.93
N VAL A 82 1.49 5.31 5.43
CA VAL A 82 0.89 4.36 4.49
C VAL A 82 1.45 2.98 4.83
N LEU A 83 0.79 2.24 5.72
CA LEU A 83 1.34 1.00 6.27
C LEU A 83 0.24 -0.04 6.53
N ASN A 84 0.58 -1.31 6.31
CA ASN A 84 -0.12 -2.48 6.82
C ASN A 84 0.92 -3.51 7.27
N LEU A 85 0.85 -3.93 8.53
CA LEU A 85 1.82 -4.84 9.17
C LEU A 85 1.23 -6.25 9.41
N GLY A 86 0.16 -6.63 8.72
CA GLY A 86 -0.45 -7.96 8.86
C GLY A 86 -1.01 -8.24 10.26
N ASP A 87 -1.01 -7.25 11.15
CA ASP A 87 -1.62 -7.24 12.48
C ASP A 87 -3.14 -7.07 12.41
N GLY A 88 -3.69 -7.05 11.20
CA GLY A 88 -5.10 -6.81 10.96
C GLY A 88 -5.47 -5.33 11.11
N ARG A 89 -4.54 -4.40 10.88
CA ARG A 89 -4.80 -2.96 10.85
C ARG A 89 -4.18 -2.29 9.63
N ILE A 90 -4.78 -1.15 9.28
CA ILE A 90 -4.30 -0.27 8.22
C ILE A 90 -4.03 1.08 8.83
N HIS A 91 -2.88 1.67 8.50
CA HIS A 91 -2.56 3.04 8.86
C HIS A 91 -2.44 3.86 7.58
N LEU A 92 -3.31 4.85 7.41
CA LEU A 92 -3.32 5.72 6.25
C LEU A 92 -3.60 7.16 6.67
N SER A 93 -2.63 8.05 6.53
CA SER A 93 -2.81 9.47 6.81
C SER A 93 -3.85 10.08 5.86
N VAL A 94 -4.82 10.79 6.42
CA VAL A 94 -5.82 11.53 5.65
C VAL A 94 -5.35 12.94 5.33
N TRP A 95 -5.85 13.49 4.23
CA TRP A 95 -5.45 14.81 3.71
C TRP A 95 -5.51 15.91 4.78
N GLU A 96 -6.60 15.94 5.53
CA GLU A 96 -6.91 16.94 6.55
C GLU A 96 -5.91 16.90 7.72
N ASN A 97 -5.35 15.72 8.01
CA ASN A 97 -4.38 15.50 9.08
C ASN A 97 -2.93 15.79 8.64
N LEU A 98 -2.69 16.04 7.35
CA LEU A 98 -1.38 16.48 6.88
C LEU A 98 -1.08 17.91 7.31
N SER A 99 0.17 18.18 7.67
CA SER A 99 0.62 19.55 7.92
C SER A 99 0.51 20.41 6.64
N PRO A 100 0.38 21.75 6.76
CA PRO A 100 0.33 22.64 5.60
C PRO A 100 1.52 22.47 4.64
N SER A 101 2.70 22.18 5.17
CA SER A 101 3.91 21.95 4.36
C SER A 101 3.82 20.67 3.53
N GLN A 102 3.18 19.63 4.05
CA GLN A 102 2.98 18.34 3.38
C GLN A 102 1.91 18.48 2.29
N GLN A 103 0.79 19.14 2.60
CA GLN A 103 -0.25 19.47 1.62
C GLN A 103 0.32 20.28 0.45
N GLN A 104 1.14 21.29 0.75
CA GLN A 104 1.81 22.09 -0.28
C GLN A 104 2.82 21.27 -1.09
N ARG A 105 3.57 20.36 -0.46
CA ARG A 105 4.51 19.47 -1.15
C ARG A 105 3.77 18.58 -2.15
N TRP A 106 2.68 17.93 -1.74
CA TRP A 106 1.83 17.13 -2.63
C TRP A 106 1.29 17.96 -3.80
N ALA A 107 0.68 19.11 -3.52
CA ALA A 107 0.16 20.00 -4.55
C ALA A 107 1.25 20.43 -5.54
N SER A 108 2.47 20.69 -5.03
CA SER A 108 3.60 21.06 -5.88
C SER A 108 4.00 19.96 -6.85
N TRP A 109 3.82 18.68 -6.50
CA TRP A 109 4.16 17.54 -7.36
C TRP A 109 3.38 17.54 -8.66
N PHE A 110 2.12 17.94 -8.59
CA PHE A 110 1.19 17.98 -9.72
C PHE A 110 1.03 19.38 -10.32
N GLY A 111 1.58 20.42 -9.68
CA GLY A 111 1.45 21.80 -10.14
C GLY A 111 0.04 22.36 -9.97
N GLU A 112 -0.64 21.98 -8.88
CA GLU A 112 -2.06 22.22 -8.66
C GLU A 112 -2.34 23.15 -7.46
N PRO A 113 -3.49 23.85 -7.44
CA PRO A 113 -3.97 24.49 -6.22
C PRO A 113 -4.36 23.45 -5.15
N LEU A 114 -4.33 23.85 -3.87
CA LEU A 114 -4.55 22.94 -2.73
C LEU A 114 -5.90 22.20 -2.79
N GLU A 115 -6.96 22.86 -3.25
CA GLU A 115 -8.28 22.26 -3.36
C GLU A 115 -8.31 21.10 -4.37
N ALA A 116 -7.67 21.28 -5.54
CA ALA A 116 -7.54 20.23 -6.55
C ALA A 116 -6.60 19.11 -6.08
N ALA A 117 -5.50 19.49 -5.43
CA ALA A 117 -4.54 18.55 -4.84
C ALA A 117 -5.18 17.68 -3.76
N ALA A 118 -6.11 18.22 -2.96
CA ALA A 118 -6.87 17.48 -1.97
C ALA A 118 -7.77 16.41 -2.60
N VAL A 119 -8.49 16.76 -3.68
CA VAL A 119 -9.30 15.77 -4.43
C VAL A 119 -8.39 14.67 -4.98
N ARG A 120 -7.24 15.06 -5.54
CA ARG A 120 -6.25 14.11 -6.04
C ARG A 120 -5.69 13.21 -4.97
N TYR A 121 -5.36 13.76 -3.82
CA TYR A 121 -4.88 13.01 -2.67
C TYR A 121 -5.90 11.95 -2.27
N ARG A 122 -7.13 12.37 -1.98
CA ARG A 122 -8.17 11.46 -1.50
C ARG A 122 -8.44 10.35 -2.51
N THR A 123 -8.45 10.69 -3.81
CA THR A 123 -8.64 9.69 -4.86
C THR A 123 -7.44 8.74 -4.93
N PHE A 124 -6.21 9.24 -4.95
CA PHE A 124 -5.04 8.37 -5.05
C PHE A 124 -4.85 7.51 -3.79
N PHE A 125 -4.92 8.08 -2.60
CA PHE A 125 -4.66 7.36 -1.36
C PHE A 125 -5.84 6.48 -0.92
N TYR A 126 -7.07 6.99 -0.92
CA TYR A 126 -8.20 6.26 -0.34
C TYR A 126 -8.75 5.19 -1.28
N GLU A 127 -8.44 5.30 -2.57
CA GLU A 127 -8.91 4.36 -3.56
C GLU A 127 -7.79 3.48 -4.10
N TRP A 128 -6.65 4.03 -4.54
CA TRP A 128 -5.58 3.21 -5.12
C TRP A 128 -4.63 2.64 -4.07
N VAL A 129 -4.05 3.50 -3.21
CA VAL A 129 -3.14 3.05 -2.15
C VAL A 129 -3.86 2.11 -1.18
N ALA A 130 -5.12 2.37 -0.88
CA ALA A 130 -5.97 1.45 -0.11
C ALA A 130 -6.05 0.04 -0.74
N LEU A 131 -6.19 -0.09 -2.06
CA LEU A 131 -6.21 -1.38 -2.74
C LEU A 131 -4.84 -2.06 -2.72
N HIS A 132 -3.77 -1.27 -2.82
CA HIS A 132 -2.42 -1.78 -2.66
C HIS A 132 -2.20 -2.38 -1.26
N LEU A 133 -2.61 -1.67 -0.20
CA LEU A 133 -2.56 -2.18 1.17
C LEU A 133 -3.43 -3.44 1.38
N ALA A 134 -4.56 -3.56 0.66
CA ALA A 134 -5.37 -4.78 0.63
C ALA A 134 -4.65 -5.93 -0.10
N GLY A 135 -3.85 -5.62 -1.11
CA GLY A 135 -2.93 -6.56 -1.76
C GLY A 135 -1.86 -7.08 -0.81
N VAL A 136 -1.26 -6.19 -0.01
CA VAL A 136 -0.30 -6.56 1.04
C VAL A 136 -0.97 -7.46 2.08
N GLU A 137 -2.20 -7.14 2.50
CA GLU A 137 -2.96 -8.04 3.39
C GLU A 137 -3.24 -9.39 2.74
N THR A 138 -3.60 -9.41 1.46
CA THR A 138 -3.85 -10.65 0.72
C THR A 138 -2.61 -11.54 0.73
N VAL A 139 -1.43 -10.96 0.50
CA VAL A 139 -0.15 -11.67 0.64
C VAL A 139 -0.02 -12.31 2.02
N PHE A 140 -0.22 -11.52 3.09
CA PHE A 140 -0.11 -12.01 4.46
C PHE A 140 -1.12 -13.12 4.78
N ARG A 141 -2.34 -13.03 4.24
CA ARG A 141 -3.41 -14.01 4.47
C ARG A 141 -3.19 -15.31 3.70
N VAL A 142 -2.78 -15.20 2.44
CA VAL A 142 -2.54 -16.37 1.58
C VAL A 142 -1.32 -17.15 2.05
N GLN A 143 -0.24 -16.44 2.42
CA GLN A 143 1.05 -17.07 2.71
C GLN A 143 1.34 -17.22 4.21
N GLY A 144 0.52 -16.64 5.07
CA GLY A 144 0.75 -16.60 6.51
C GLY A 144 1.75 -15.52 6.90
N VAL A 145 1.33 -14.61 7.78
CA VAL A 145 2.11 -13.47 8.30
C VAL A 145 3.50 -13.89 8.77
N ASP A 146 3.58 -14.94 9.61
CA ASP A 146 4.85 -15.44 10.16
C ASP A 146 5.82 -15.91 9.08
N TRP A 147 5.32 -16.60 8.06
CA TRP A 147 6.13 -17.07 6.93
C TRP A 147 6.64 -15.87 6.12
N VAL A 148 5.77 -14.89 5.85
CA VAL A 148 6.13 -13.70 5.10
C VAL A 148 7.25 -12.93 5.81
N TYR A 149 7.13 -12.72 7.12
CA TYR A 149 8.17 -12.03 7.88
C TYR A 149 9.51 -12.76 7.96
N SER A 150 9.49 -14.09 7.85
CA SER A 150 10.70 -14.91 7.94
C SER A 150 11.37 -15.17 6.59
N HIS A 151 10.66 -15.06 5.48
CA HIS A 151 11.15 -15.51 4.16
C HIS A 151 10.97 -14.51 3.03
N ARG A 152 10.27 -13.38 3.23
CA ARG A 152 10.00 -12.45 2.12
C ARG A 152 10.66 -11.11 2.32
N HIS A 153 11.35 -10.68 1.28
CA HIS A 153 11.85 -9.31 1.19
C HIS A 153 10.70 -8.33 0.89
N ALA A 154 10.71 -7.14 1.52
CA ALA A 154 9.67 -6.12 1.37
C ALA A 154 9.38 -5.77 -0.10
N PHE A 155 10.43 -5.63 -0.93
CA PHE A 155 10.31 -5.46 -2.38
C PHE A 155 9.36 -6.47 -3.04
N GLN A 156 9.43 -7.75 -2.67
CA GLN A 156 8.62 -8.81 -3.28
C GLN A 156 7.16 -8.75 -2.80
N ILE A 157 6.95 -8.42 -1.51
CA ILE A 157 5.61 -8.26 -0.91
C ILE A 157 4.87 -7.15 -1.64
N GLU A 158 5.50 -5.98 -1.72
CA GLU A 158 4.98 -4.79 -2.39
C GLU A 158 4.68 -5.15 -3.85
N ARG A 159 5.70 -5.56 -4.62
CA ARG A 159 5.56 -5.99 -6.03
C ARG A 159 4.35 -6.88 -6.28
N ASP A 160 4.12 -7.88 -5.44
CA ASP A 160 3.03 -8.82 -5.60
C ASP A 160 1.68 -8.21 -5.17
N ALA A 161 1.66 -7.36 -4.15
CA ALA A 161 0.50 -6.54 -3.80
C ALA A 161 0.08 -5.60 -4.95
N GLU A 162 1.01 -4.88 -5.59
CA GLU A 162 0.63 -4.07 -6.76
C GLU A 162 0.15 -4.93 -7.93
N ARG A 163 0.75 -6.11 -8.18
CA ARG A 163 0.26 -7.03 -9.23
C ARG A 163 -1.18 -7.43 -8.98
N MET A 164 -1.51 -7.79 -7.73
CA MET A 164 -2.89 -8.08 -7.34
C MET A 164 -3.79 -6.85 -7.54
N ALA A 165 -3.33 -5.66 -7.14
CA ALA A 165 -4.12 -4.44 -7.20
C ALA A 165 -4.41 -3.99 -8.64
N VAL A 166 -3.43 -4.08 -9.53
CA VAL A 166 -3.57 -3.79 -10.96
C VAL A 166 -4.58 -4.75 -11.60
N ASN A 167 -4.51 -6.05 -11.29
CA ASN A 167 -5.43 -7.02 -11.85
C ASN A 167 -6.86 -6.81 -11.34
N TYR A 168 -7.04 -6.61 -10.04
CA TYR A 168 -8.33 -6.28 -9.44
C TYR A 168 -8.93 -5.04 -10.08
N ALA A 169 -8.19 -3.93 -10.09
CA ALA A 169 -8.67 -2.66 -10.58
C ALA A 169 -8.98 -2.73 -12.08
N THR A 170 -8.17 -3.43 -12.88
CA THR A 170 -8.48 -3.59 -14.30
C THR A 170 -9.80 -4.34 -14.55
N GLU A 171 -10.11 -5.34 -13.73
CA GLU A 171 -11.31 -6.18 -13.89
C GLU A 171 -12.57 -5.54 -13.27
N ARG A 172 -12.41 -4.80 -12.16
CA ARG A 172 -13.53 -4.30 -11.35
C ARG A 172 -13.70 -2.79 -11.35
N ASN A 173 -12.63 -2.03 -11.57
CA ASN A 173 -12.66 -0.58 -11.50
C ASN A 173 -11.57 0.05 -12.40
N ARG A 174 -11.72 -0.09 -13.72
CA ARG A 174 -10.69 0.38 -14.66
C ARG A 174 -10.41 1.88 -14.53
N VAL A 175 -11.42 2.65 -14.13
CA VAL A 175 -11.32 4.10 -13.91
C VAL A 175 -10.31 4.43 -12.82
N ILE A 176 -10.32 3.73 -11.67
CA ILE A 176 -9.32 4.01 -10.62
C ILE A 176 -7.91 3.62 -11.06
N PHE A 177 -7.77 2.53 -11.82
CA PHE A 177 -6.48 2.12 -12.35
C PHE A 177 -5.89 3.18 -13.30
N ASP A 178 -6.67 3.64 -14.28
CA ASP A 178 -6.21 4.65 -15.23
C ASP A 178 -5.87 5.97 -14.52
N TYR A 179 -6.61 6.32 -13.47
CA TYR A 179 -6.33 7.46 -12.60
C TYR A 179 -5.00 7.33 -11.85
N ALA A 180 -4.78 6.17 -11.20
CA ALA A 180 -3.55 5.89 -10.47
C ALA A 180 -2.33 5.89 -11.40
N ARG A 181 -2.46 5.27 -12.58
CA ARG A 181 -1.45 5.28 -13.63
C ARG A 181 -1.05 6.71 -14.02
N ALA A 182 -2.02 7.59 -14.24
CA ALA A 182 -1.75 8.98 -14.56
C ALA A 182 -1.03 9.72 -13.42
N CYS A 183 -1.43 9.49 -12.17
CA CYS A 183 -0.75 10.07 -11.01
C CYS A 183 0.71 9.58 -10.91
N CYS A 184 0.92 8.28 -11.10
CA CYS A 184 2.23 7.67 -11.01
C CYS A 184 3.18 8.10 -12.13
N GLN A 185 2.67 8.40 -13.32
CA GLN A 185 3.48 9.01 -14.38
C GLN A 185 4.05 10.37 -13.96
N VAL A 186 3.25 11.21 -13.30
CA VAL A 186 3.71 12.51 -12.80
C VAL A 186 4.75 12.33 -11.69
N ILE A 187 4.44 11.50 -10.68
CA ILE A 187 5.34 11.20 -9.56
C ILE A 187 6.70 10.71 -10.09
N ARG A 188 6.69 9.72 -10.99
CA ARG A 188 7.94 9.21 -11.56
C ARG A 188 8.69 10.25 -12.36
N SER A 189 8.02 10.99 -13.24
CA SER A 189 8.69 12.03 -14.05
C SER A 189 9.41 13.08 -13.18
N ARG A 190 8.90 13.31 -11.97
CA ARG A 190 9.48 14.26 -11.03
C ARG A 190 10.73 13.74 -10.35
N PHE A 191 10.84 12.43 -10.16
CA PHE A 191 11.88 11.84 -9.35
C PHE A 191 12.76 10.80 -10.05
N ASP A 192 12.51 10.51 -11.33
CA ASP A 192 13.36 9.64 -12.16
C ASP A 192 14.82 10.14 -12.23
N ALA A 193 15.05 11.45 -12.18
CA ALA A 193 16.40 12.00 -12.12
C ALA A 193 17.11 11.73 -10.78
N GLN A 194 16.35 11.51 -9.70
CA GLN A 194 16.87 11.24 -8.36
C GLN A 194 17.09 9.74 -8.13
N TRP A 195 16.18 8.89 -8.62
CA TRP A 195 16.19 7.44 -8.39
C TRP A 195 16.32 6.60 -9.67
N GLY A 196 16.75 7.18 -10.77
CA GLY A 196 17.08 6.43 -11.99
C GLY A 196 15.89 5.74 -12.68
N SER A 197 16.21 4.76 -13.53
CA SER A 197 15.22 4.04 -14.35
C SER A 197 15.14 2.54 -14.12
N GLU A 198 16.14 1.96 -13.48
CA GLU A 198 16.18 0.53 -13.18
C GLU A 198 15.50 0.30 -11.83
N PHE A 199 14.55 -0.63 -11.79
CA PHE A 199 13.78 -0.89 -10.58
C PHE A 199 13.73 -2.39 -10.30
N THR A 200 14.86 -2.86 -9.75
CA THR A 200 15.13 -4.24 -9.38
C THR A 200 15.21 -4.37 -7.86
N MET A 201 15.24 -5.61 -7.35
CA MET A 201 15.46 -5.87 -5.94
C MET A 201 16.84 -5.36 -5.47
N GLU A 202 17.87 -5.49 -6.30
CA GLU A 202 19.22 -4.98 -6.05
C GLU A 202 19.21 -3.45 -5.92
N TYR A 203 18.59 -2.76 -6.88
CA TYR A 203 18.41 -1.31 -6.84
C TYR A 203 17.70 -0.86 -5.55
N TYR A 204 16.64 -1.57 -5.16
CA TYR A 204 15.96 -1.29 -3.90
C TYR A 204 16.87 -1.49 -2.69
N GLY A 205 17.68 -2.54 -2.67
CA GLY A 205 18.66 -2.78 -1.60
C GLY A 205 19.71 -1.65 -1.49
N GLU A 206 20.19 -1.15 -2.62
CA GLU A 206 21.15 -0.04 -2.68
C GLU A 206 20.57 1.29 -2.20
N HIS A 207 19.27 1.51 -2.44
CA HIS A 207 18.56 2.76 -2.14
C HIS A 207 17.52 2.62 -1.01
N LEU A 208 17.62 1.56 -0.20
CA LEU A 208 16.61 1.23 0.81
C LEU A 208 16.32 2.43 1.71
N ARG A 209 17.35 3.10 2.19
CA ARG A 209 17.23 4.24 3.11
C ARG A 209 16.47 5.41 2.50
N GLU A 210 16.73 5.74 1.25
CA GLU A 210 16.10 6.86 0.54
C GLU A 210 14.67 6.52 0.12
N LEU A 211 14.42 5.27 -0.28
CA LEU A 211 13.09 4.80 -0.69
C LEU A 211 12.15 4.58 0.50
N THR A 212 12.70 4.35 1.68
CA THR A 212 11.94 4.10 2.91
C THR A 212 12.14 5.21 3.95
N ASP A 213 12.55 6.41 3.52
CA ASP A 213 12.79 7.51 4.47
C ASP A 213 11.48 7.90 5.18
N PRO A 214 11.37 7.69 6.50
CA PRO A 214 10.19 8.09 7.27
C PRO A 214 9.89 9.58 7.22
N ASP A 215 10.92 10.40 7.01
CA ASP A 215 10.82 11.85 7.00
C ASP A 215 10.43 12.37 5.59
N ASP A 216 10.43 11.51 4.55
CA ASP A 216 10.05 11.86 3.18
C ASP A 216 9.35 10.71 2.41
N LEU A 217 8.04 10.85 2.22
CA LEU A 217 7.22 9.88 1.48
C LEU A 217 7.57 9.79 -0.03
N SER A 218 8.36 10.72 -0.56
CA SER A 218 8.66 10.78 -1.99
C SER A 218 9.27 9.46 -2.53
N GLY A 219 10.18 8.85 -1.77
CA GLY A 219 10.83 7.59 -2.13
C GLY A 219 9.86 6.41 -2.16
N TYR A 220 9.00 6.30 -1.15
CA TYR A 220 8.01 5.22 -1.09
C TYR A 220 6.97 5.33 -2.21
N LEU A 221 6.48 6.54 -2.50
CA LEU A 221 5.55 6.74 -3.61
C LEU A 221 6.18 6.47 -4.96
N TYR A 222 7.44 6.83 -5.13
CA TYR A 222 8.19 6.47 -6.33
C TYR A 222 8.30 4.96 -6.49
N PHE A 223 8.61 4.28 -5.38
CA PHE A 223 8.69 2.83 -5.30
C PHE A 223 7.36 2.15 -5.70
N LEU A 224 6.25 2.51 -5.05
CA LEU A 224 4.89 2.06 -5.41
C LEU A 224 4.56 2.33 -6.89
N CYS A 225 4.88 3.52 -7.39
CA CYS A 225 4.57 3.90 -8.77
C CYS A 225 5.42 3.17 -9.83
N ARG A 226 6.63 2.74 -9.47
CA ARG A 226 7.46 1.87 -10.32
C ARG A 226 6.92 0.44 -10.36
N HIS A 227 6.48 -0.09 -9.22
CA HIS A 227 5.81 -1.40 -9.21
C HIS A 227 4.53 -1.40 -10.04
N LEU A 228 3.73 -0.34 -9.97
CA LEU A 228 2.53 -0.18 -10.79
C LEU A 228 2.84 -0.29 -12.30
N GLU A 229 3.84 0.46 -12.79
CA GLU A 229 4.26 0.39 -14.21
C GLU A 229 4.66 -1.03 -14.61
N ASN A 230 5.51 -1.67 -13.81
CA ASN A 230 5.99 -3.02 -14.09
C ASN A 230 4.87 -4.07 -14.00
N ALA A 231 3.92 -3.90 -13.08
CA ALA A 231 2.75 -4.76 -12.96
C ALA A 231 1.83 -4.61 -14.18
N GLU A 232 1.59 -3.39 -14.66
CA GLU A 232 0.81 -3.15 -15.88
C GLU A 232 1.45 -3.79 -17.11
N ALA A 233 2.74 -3.54 -17.33
CA ALA A 233 3.49 -4.09 -18.46
C ALA A 233 3.43 -5.62 -18.49
N ARG A 234 3.73 -6.26 -17.34
CA ARG A 234 3.64 -7.72 -17.18
C ARG A 234 2.23 -8.24 -17.43
N ARG A 235 1.21 -7.59 -16.88
CA ARG A 235 -0.17 -8.01 -17.09
C ARG A 235 -0.54 -8.05 -18.57
N ILE A 236 -0.16 -7.03 -19.35
CA ILE A 236 -0.44 -6.96 -20.79
C ILE A 236 0.32 -8.05 -21.55
N GLU A 237 1.60 -8.24 -21.23
CA GLU A 237 2.47 -9.23 -21.88
C GLU A 237 2.01 -10.68 -21.62
N TYR A 238 1.77 -11.02 -20.35
CA TYR A 238 1.45 -12.39 -19.92
C TYR A 238 -0.05 -12.66 -19.83
N ARG A 239 -0.90 -11.68 -20.15
CA ARG A 239 -2.37 -11.74 -20.03
C ARG A 239 -2.83 -12.23 -18.64
N SER A 240 -2.18 -11.72 -17.61
CA SER A 240 -2.46 -12.13 -16.22
C SER A 240 -3.87 -11.68 -15.79
N SER A 241 -4.46 -12.45 -14.88
CA SER A 241 -5.74 -12.18 -14.23
C SER A 241 -5.54 -12.17 -12.71
N PHE A 242 -6.51 -11.64 -11.97
CA PHE A 242 -6.42 -11.66 -10.50
C PHE A 242 -6.27 -13.08 -9.95
N ARG A 243 -6.96 -14.08 -10.54
CA ARG A 243 -6.83 -15.48 -10.15
C ARG A 243 -5.42 -16.03 -10.41
N ALA A 244 -4.82 -15.70 -11.56
CA ALA A 244 -3.47 -16.17 -11.89
C ALA A 244 -2.42 -15.62 -10.91
N GLU A 245 -2.56 -14.36 -10.51
CA GLU A 245 -1.68 -13.77 -9.49
C GLU A 245 -1.86 -14.42 -8.11
N LEU A 246 -3.10 -14.74 -7.74
CA LEU A 246 -3.38 -15.49 -6.51
C LEU A 246 -2.71 -16.88 -6.53
N GLU A 247 -2.78 -17.60 -7.65
CA GLU A 247 -2.14 -18.92 -7.80
C GLU A 247 -0.61 -18.83 -7.69
N VAL A 248 0.00 -17.75 -8.19
CA VAL A 248 1.44 -17.48 -8.00
C VAL A 248 1.75 -17.29 -6.51
N LEU A 249 0.91 -16.55 -5.77
CA LEU A 249 1.08 -16.37 -4.32
C LEU A 249 0.99 -17.70 -3.57
N GLU A 250 0.00 -18.54 -3.92
CA GLU A 250 -0.18 -19.87 -3.33
C GLU A 250 1.01 -20.79 -3.59
N ALA A 251 1.61 -20.72 -4.80
CA ALA A 251 2.73 -21.57 -5.18
C ALA A 251 4.00 -21.32 -4.35
N TYR A 252 4.24 -20.08 -3.91
CA TYR A 252 5.43 -19.75 -3.10
C TYR A 252 5.50 -20.52 -1.77
N LEU A 253 4.35 -20.96 -1.21
CA LEU A 253 4.32 -21.78 0.01
C LEU A 253 4.96 -23.17 -0.17
N THR A 254 5.10 -23.62 -1.41
CA THR A 254 5.59 -24.97 -1.75
C THR A 254 7.02 -24.97 -2.25
N LEU A 255 7.64 -23.80 -2.39
CA LEU A 255 9.04 -23.66 -2.76
C LEU A 255 9.89 -23.65 -1.49
N ASP A 256 10.57 -24.77 -1.22
CA ASP A 256 11.75 -24.80 -0.35
C ASP A 256 12.91 -24.11 -1.08
N ASP A 257 12.87 -22.79 -1.23
CA ASP A 257 13.94 -22.04 -1.90
C ASP A 257 14.73 -21.17 -0.90
N PRO A 258 15.99 -21.52 -0.60
CA PRO A 258 16.85 -20.73 0.26
C PRO A 258 17.39 -19.46 -0.40
N ASP A 259 17.16 -19.25 -1.70
CA ASP A 259 17.66 -18.09 -2.47
C ASP A 259 16.56 -17.07 -2.84
N LEU A 260 15.34 -17.18 -2.27
CA LEU A 260 14.25 -16.20 -2.39
C LEU A 260 14.24 -15.15 -1.27
#